data_AF-A0A098F6R0-F1
#
_entry.id   AF-A0A098F6R0-F1
#
_cell.length_a   1.000
_cell.length_b   1.000
_cell.length_c   1.000
_cell.angle_alpha   90.00
_cell.angle_beta   90.00
_cell.angle_gamma   90.00
#
_symmetry.space_group_name_H-M   'P 1'
#
loop_
_entity.id
_entity.type
_entity.pdbx_description
1 polymer ?
#
loop_
_entity_poly.entity_id
_entity_poly.type
_entity_poly.pdbx_seq_one_letter_code
_entity_poly.pdbx_strand_id
1 'polypeptide(L)'
;MKKSLLVILSASILAACGNQADEAAPKEKSTISTADTYAAAASDDNLNIIQTSTRHSETGMQNTNRNADYKQQSSQVDVTQLPEYSILEDHVNLADYSIVITENNPYKRVLLLKNSRGQAEYKSILVKNTGRLKIVDFDGGLVYSGIIQ
;
A
#
# COMPACT_ATOMS: atom_id res chain seq x y z
N MET A 1 0.72 14.58 -49.63
CA MET A 1 1.08 15.29 -48.39
C MET A 1 0.24 16.55 -48.29
N LYS A 2 -0.72 16.60 -47.38
CA LYS A 2 -1.45 17.83 -47.03
C LYS A 2 -1.76 17.74 -45.55
N LYS A 3 -1.08 18.59 -44.79
CA LYS A 3 -1.16 18.71 -43.33
C LYS A 3 -2.40 19.55 -43.05
N SER A 4 -3.44 18.98 -42.43
CA SER A 4 -4.53 19.77 -41.86
C SER A 4 -4.22 20.02 -40.40
N LEU A 5 -3.75 21.23 -40.14
CA LEU A 5 -3.62 21.85 -38.83
C LEU A 5 -4.99 22.48 -38.52
N LEU A 6 -5.70 21.99 -37.51
CA LEU A 6 -6.84 22.69 -36.92
C LEU A 6 -6.62 22.75 -35.41
N VAL A 7 -6.24 23.93 -34.93
CA VAL A 7 -6.13 24.29 -33.52
C VAL A 7 -7.49 24.86 -33.12
N ILE A 8 -8.18 24.23 -32.17
CA ILE A 8 -9.31 24.85 -31.47
C ILE A 8 -8.86 25.09 -30.04
N LEU A 9 -8.53 26.35 -29.79
CA LEU A 9 -8.34 26.94 -28.48
C LEU A 9 -9.75 27.15 -27.88
N SER A 10 -10.09 26.46 -26.80
CA SER A 10 -11.23 26.85 -25.96
C SER A 10 -10.80 26.82 -24.49
N ALA A 11 -10.47 28.01 -24.00
CA ALA A 11 -10.33 28.28 -22.58
C ALA A 11 -11.72 28.53 -22.00
N SER A 12 -12.07 27.80 -20.96
CA SER A 12 -13.17 28.14 -20.06
C SER A 12 -12.65 28.04 -18.65
N ILE A 13 -12.28 29.21 -18.12
CA ILE A 13 -12.04 29.45 -16.70
C ILE A 13 -13.43 29.69 -16.10
N LEU A 14 -13.71 29.17 -14.90
CA LEU A 14 -14.27 29.95 -13.78
C LEU A 14 -14.24 29.08 -12.52
N ALA A 15 -13.41 29.50 -11.57
CA ALA A 15 -13.41 29.04 -10.20
C ALA A 15 -14.66 29.56 -9.48
N ALA A 16 -15.34 28.70 -8.73
CA ALA A 16 -16.31 29.10 -7.73
C ALA A 16 -15.91 28.45 -6.39
N CYS A 17 -15.02 29.13 -5.66
CA CYS A 17 -14.82 28.88 -4.24
C CYS A 17 -15.96 29.56 -3.48
N GLY A 18 -16.94 28.77 -3.02
CA GLY A 18 -17.89 29.21 -2.01
C GLY A 18 -17.37 28.84 -0.63
N ASN A 19 -16.70 29.79 0.04
CA ASN A 19 -16.55 29.78 1.49
C ASN A 19 -17.66 30.68 2.08
N GLN A 20 -18.43 30.15 3.01
CA GLN A 20 -19.10 30.94 4.03
C GLN A 20 -18.54 30.54 5.39
N ALA A 21 -18.11 31.56 6.11
CA ALA A 21 -17.61 31.52 7.46
C ALA A 21 -18.76 31.69 8.47
N ASP A 22 -18.37 31.63 9.74
CA ASP A 22 -19.05 32.07 10.95
C ASP A 22 -19.90 30.99 11.65
N GLU A 23 -19.44 30.36 12.74
CA GLU A 23 -19.04 30.85 14.08
C GLU A 23 -20.19 30.63 15.09
N ALA A 24 -19.97 29.74 16.06
CA ALA A 24 -20.30 29.91 17.49
C ALA A 24 -20.19 28.57 18.25
N ALA A 25 -19.25 28.51 19.19
CA ALA A 25 -19.31 27.64 20.38
C ALA A 25 -20.24 28.30 21.45
N PRO A 26 -20.42 27.84 22.72
CA PRO A 26 -19.76 26.71 23.43
C PRO A 26 -20.61 25.96 24.53
N LYS A 27 -19.99 24.91 25.12
CA LYS A 27 -20.10 24.29 26.48
C LYS A 27 -21.41 23.64 27.00
N GLU A 28 -21.30 22.40 27.49
CA GLU A 28 -21.54 21.90 28.88
C GLU A 28 -20.87 20.50 28.96
N LYS A 29 -19.86 20.14 29.78
CA LYS A 29 -19.65 20.01 31.25
C LYS A 29 -20.58 19.02 32.00
N SER A 30 -20.07 17.82 32.27
CA SER A 30 -20.25 17.01 33.51
C SER A 30 -19.19 15.89 33.48
N THR A 31 -18.19 15.69 34.35
CA THR A 31 -18.10 15.61 35.84
C THR A 31 -18.95 14.42 36.35
N ILE A 32 -18.50 13.36 37.06
CA ILE A 32 -17.24 12.90 37.69
C ILE A 32 -17.36 11.37 37.99
N SER A 33 -16.22 10.67 37.95
CA SER A 33 -15.69 9.52 38.76
C SER A 33 -16.58 8.50 39.50
N THR A 34 -16.21 7.21 39.42
CA THR A 34 -15.67 6.36 40.53
C THR A 34 -15.26 5.00 39.92
N ALA A 35 -13.97 4.66 39.88
CA ALA A 35 -13.23 3.90 40.90
C ALA A 35 -13.61 2.41 40.92
N ASP A 36 -12.71 1.55 40.42
CA ASP A 36 -12.48 0.25 41.03
C ASP A 36 -10.98 -0.08 40.99
N THR A 37 -10.49 -0.25 42.20
CA THR A 37 -9.13 -0.52 42.62
C THR A 37 -8.94 -2.02 42.71
N TYR A 38 -7.90 -2.56 42.08
CA TYR A 38 -7.38 -3.89 42.42
C TYR A 38 -5.92 -3.74 42.85
N ALA A 39 -5.67 -3.99 44.14
CA ALA A 39 -4.34 -3.96 44.74
C ALA A 39 -4.04 -5.31 45.41
N ALA A 40 -2.78 -5.72 45.25
CA ALA A 40 -1.96 -6.64 46.07
C ALA A 40 -2.32 -8.15 45.99
N ALA A 41 -1.37 -9.10 46.07
CA ALA A 41 -0.04 -9.06 46.67
C ALA A 41 0.91 -10.17 46.15
N ALA A 42 2.22 -9.86 46.20
CA ALA A 42 3.42 -10.66 46.54
C ALA A 42 3.68 -12.01 45.84
N SER A 43 4.90 -12.36 45.43
CA SER A 43 6.20 -12.30 46.14
C SER A 43 7.37 -12.32 45.12
N ASP A 44 8.30 -11.37 45.18
CA ASP A 44 9.60 -11.43 45.89
C ASP A 44 10.59 -12.46 45.31
N ASP A 45 11.52 -12.00 44.48
CA ASP A 45 12.93 -12.39 44.64
C ASP A 45 13.87 -11.31 44.08
N ASN A 46 14.80 -10.92 44.93
CA ASN A 46 15.69 -9.78 44.87
C ASN A 46 17.08 -10.23 44.43
N LEU A 47 17.62 -9.67 43.34
CA LEU A 47 19.08 -9.53 43.16
C LEU A 47 19.41 -8.20 42.44
N ASN A 48 19.67 -7.18 43.26
CA ASN A 48 20.74 -6.17 43.19
C ASN A 48 21.69 -6.29 41.96
N ILE A 49 22.00 -5.27 41.15
CA ILE A 49 23.00 -4.22 41.42
C ILE A 49 22.97 -3.14 40.30
N ILE A 50 22.78 -1.88 40.72
CA ILE A 50 23.43 -0.60 40.32
C ILE A 50 23.60 -0.22 38.82
N GLN A 51 22.69 0.65 38.38
CA GLN A 51 22.90 2.00 37.81
C GLN A 51 24.08 2.24 36.86
N THR A 52 23.78 2.51 35.59
CA THR A 52 24.58 3.45 34.76
C THR A 52 23.68 4.10 33.70
N SER A 53 23.55 5.42 33.81
CA SER A 53 22.91 6.29 32.84
C SER A 53 23.81 6.41 31.60
N THR A 54 23.36 5.92 30.45
CA THR A 54 23.93 6.30 29.15
C THR A 54 22.84 6.42 28.08
N ARG A 55 22.56 7.68 27.74
CA ARG A 55 22.19 8.25 26.44
C ARG A 55 21.64 7.30 25.37
N HIS A 56 20.46 7.64 24.86
CA HIS A 56 19.99 7.30 23.51
C HIS A 56 21.15 7.36 22.52
N SER A 57 21.57 6.19 22.04
CA SER A 57 22.19 6.04 20.73
C SER A 57 21.15 5.36 19.84
N GLU A 58 20.69 6.12 18.86
CA GLU A 58 19.94 5.66 17.71
C GLU A 58 20.81 4.64 16.96
N THR A 59 20.55 3.36 17.15
CA THR A 59 21.08 2.33 16.26
C THR A 59 20.01 2.08 15.20
N GLY A 60 20.18 2.75 14.06
CA GLY A 60 19.37 2.59 12.88
C GLY A 60 19.22 1.11 12.51
N MET A 61 17.98 0.66 12.45
CA MET A 61 17.63 -0.65 11.90
C MET A 61 17.96 -0.65 10.42
N GLN A 62 19.11 -1.25 10.09
CA GLN A 62 19.58 -1.40 8.72
C GLN A 62 18.60 -2.25 7.93
N ASN A 63 18.06 -1.64 6.88
CA ASN A 63 17.27 -2.24 5.83
C ASN A 63 18.05 -3.41 5.23
N THR A 64 17.69 -4.64 5.60
CA THR A 64 18.25 -5.82 4.94
C THR A 64 17.53 -5.99 3.60
N ASN A 65 18.18 -5.47 2.55
CA ASN A 65 17.88 -5.77 1.16
C ASN A 65 17.99 -7.28 0.95
N ARG A 66 16.89 -8.00 1.16
CA ARG A 66 16.77 -9.40 0.79
C ARG A 66 16.43 -9.47 -0.69
N ASN A 67 17.47 -9.33 -1.52
CA ASN A 67 17.48 -9.90 -2.87
C ASN A 67 17.51 -11.42 -2.72
N ALA A 68 16.36 -11.98 -2.36
CA ALA A 68 16.15 -13.41 -2.48
C ALA A 68 15.93 -13.69 -3.97
N ASP A 69 16.97 -14.24 -4.58
CA ASP A 69 16.94 -14.86 -5.89
C ASP A 69 16.04 -16.11 -5.79
N TYR A 70 14.72 -15.89 -5.88
CA TYR A 70 13.76 -16.96 -5.97
C TYR A 70 13.77 -17.49 -7.40
N LYS A 71 14.60 -18.51 -7.65
CA LYS A 71 14.41 -19.39 -8.80
C LYS A 71 13.11 -20.16 -8.61
N GLN A 72 12.01 -19.55 -9.07
CA GLN A 72 10.69 -20.16 -9.03
C GLN A 72 10.59 -21.20 -10.14
N GLN A 73 10.43 -22.45 -9.74
CA GLN A 73 10.11 -23.58 -10.61
C GLN A 73 8.81 -23.27 -11.36
N SER A 74 8.92 -22.85 -12.61
CA SER A 74 7.79 -22.43 -13.43
C SER A 74 7.05 -23.66 -13.96
N SER A 75 6.15 -24.22 -13.16
CA SER A 75 4.92 -24.74 -13.75
C SER A 75 4.32 -23.59 -14.55
N GLN A 76 4.04 -23.78 -15.84
CA GLN A 76 3.47 -22.75 -16.70
C GLN A 76 2.07 -22.39 -16.15
N VAL A 77 2.01 -21.36 -15.30
CA VAL A 77 0.77 -20.84 -14.75
C VAL A 77 0.14 -19.98 -15.83
N ASP A 78 -1.05 -20.34 -16.28
CA ASP A 78 -1.84 -19.48 -17.15
C ASP A 78 -2.29 -18.25 -16.36
N VAL A 79 -1.76 -17.09 -16.75
CA VAL A 79 -2.01 -15.81 -16.09
C VAL A 79 -3.47 -15.38 -16.24
N THR A 80 -4.13 -15.79 -17.32
CA THR A 80 -5.54 -15.44 -17.60
C THR A 80 -6.52 -16.13 -16.64
N GLN A 81 -6.09 -17.23 -16.01
CA GLN A 81 -6.91 -18.00 -15.05
C GLN A 81 -6.68 -17.54 -13.61
N LEU A 82 -5.89 -16.49 -13.40
CA LEU A 82 -5.65 -15.96 -12.06
C LEU A 82 -6.84 -15.11 -11.59
N PRO A 83 -7.26 -15.21 -10.31
CA PRO A 83 -8.37 -14.44 -9.77
C PRO A 83 -8.16 -12.93 -9.87
N GLU A 84 -6.91 -12.45 -9.85
CA GLU A 84 -6.60 -11.02 -10.03
C GLU A 84 -6.61 -10.54 -11.48
N TYR A 85 -6.74 -11.42 -12.48
CA TYR A 85 -6.59 -11.07 -13.89
C TYR A 85 -7.67 -10.10 -14.37
N SER A 86 -8.94 -10.37 -14.06
CA SER A 86 -10.05 -9.50 -14.47
C SER A 86 -9.91 -8.09 -13.90
N ILE A 87 -9.57 -7.99 -12.61
CA ILE A 87 -9.35 -6.70 -11.95
C ILE A 87 -8.12 -5.98 -12.53
N LEU A 88 -7.09 -6.72 -12.95
CA LEU A 88 -5.96 -6.13 -13.67
C LEU A 88 -6.38 -5.54 -15.02
N GLU A 89 -7.23 -6.22 -15.77
CA GLU A 89 -7.76 -5.77 -17.06
C GLU A 89 -8.66 -4.53 -16.93
N ASP A 90 -9.43 -4.43 -15.84
CA ASP A 90 -10.28 -3.27 -15.53
C ASP A 90 -9.47 -1.98 -15.26
N HIS A 91 -8.22 -2.12 -14.80
CA HIS A 91 -7.38 -1.00 -14.36
C HIS A 91 -6.17 -0.73 -15.27
N VAL A 92 -5.75 -1.70 -16.08
CA VAL A 92 -4.57 -1.63 -16.93
C VAL A 92 -4.89 -2.26 -18.28
N ASN A 93 -4.55 -1.59 -19.38
CA ASN A 93 -4.66 -2.16 -20.72
C ASN A 93 -3.63 -3.28 -20.92
N LEU A 94 -3.97 -4.51 -20.55
CA LEU A 94 -3.04 -5.64 -20.52
C LEU A 94 -2.43 -5.98 -21.90
N ALA A 95 -3.07 -5.56 -23.00
CA ALA A 95 -2.54 -5.74 -24.36
C ALA A 95 -1.18 -5.05 -24.58
N ASP A 96 -0.87 -4.01 -23.80
CA ASP A 96 0.38 -3.25 -23.91
C ASP A 96 1.54 -3.88 -23.08
N TYR A 97 1.26 -4.94 -22.33
CA TYR A 97 2.16 -5.47 -21.32
C TYR A 97 2.37 -6.98 -21.43
N SER A 98 3.60 -7.40 -21.14
CA SER A 98 3.92 -8.78 -20.80
C SER A 98 3.86 -8.96 -19.28
N ILE A 99 3.20 -10.04 -18.82
CA ILE A 99 3.05 -10.32 -17.39
C ILE A 99 4.08 -11.36 -16.95
N VAL A 100 4.84 -11.03 -15.91
CA VAL A 100 5.83 -11.93 -15.30
C VAL A 100 5.47 -12.19 -13.85
N ILE A 101 5.33 -13.46 -13.48
CA ILE A 101 5.14 -13.88 -12.10
C ILE A 101 6.51 -13.88 -11.40
N THR A 102 6.76 -12.93 -10.51
CA THR A 102 8.04 -12.83 -9.78
C THR A 102 8.02 -13.51 -8.42
N GLU A 103 6.83 -13.69 -7.84
CA GLU A 103 6.63 -14.43 -6.60
C GLU A 103 5.29 -15.14 -6.68
N ASN A 104 5.24 -16.43 -6.33
CA ASN A 104 4.01 -17.20 -6.24
C ASN A 104 4.16 -18.30 -5.20
N ASN A 105 3.93 -17.96 -3.94
CA ASN A 105 3.94 -18.90 -2.83
C ASN A 105 2.53 -19.04 -2.23
N PRO A 106 2.30 -19.90 -1.22
CA PRO A 106 0.97 -20.09 -0.63
C PRO A 106 0.33 -18.83 -0.05
N TYR A 107 1.13 -17.82 0.32
CA TYR A 107 0.64 -16.62 1.02
C TYR A 107 0.48 -15.42 0.10
N LYS A 108 1.28 -15.34 -0.96
CA LYS A 108 1.39 -14.14 -1.78
C LYS A 108 1.72 -14.48 -3.23
N ARG A 109 1.18 -13.69 -4.14
CA ARG A 109 1.60 -13.63 -5.54
C ARG A 109 1.92 -12.21 -5.94
N VAL A 110 3.01 -12.04 -6.68
CA VAL A 110 3.44 -10.76 -7.24
C VAL A 110 3.61 -10.92 -8.74
N LEU A 111 2.92 -10.07 -9.50
CA LEU A 111 3.02 -9.97 -10.94
C LEU A 111 3.69 -8.64 -11.30
N LEU A 112 4.64 -8.65 -12.24
CA LEU A 112 5.15 -7.45 -12.88
C LEU A 112 4.60 -7.34 -14.29
N LEU A 113 4.06 -6.18 -14.63
CA LEU A 113 3.60 -5.86 -15.98
C LEU A 113 4.71 -5.04 -16.64
N LYS A 114 5.29 -5.60 -17.70
CA LYS A 114 6.42 -5.01 -18.42
C LYS A 114 5.99 -4.54 -19.79
N ASN A 115 6.30 -3.30 -20.11
CA ASN A 115 6.02 -2.72 -21.43
C ASN A 115 6.81 -3.45 -22.53
N SER A 116 6.61 -3.04 -23.79
CA SER A 116 7.32 -3.59 -24.95
C SER A 116 8.85 -3.46 -24.90
N ARG A 117 9.39 -2.57 -24.04
CA ARG A 117 10.83 -2.41 -23.79
C ARG A 117 11.34 -3.29 -22.65
N GLY A 118 10.48 -4.11 -22.04
CA GLY A 118 10.80 -4.96 -20.90
C GLY A 118 10.91 -4.22 -19.56
N GLN A 119 10.54 -2.94 -19.51
CA GLN A 119 10.55 -2.12 -18.29
C GLN A 119 9.25 -2.37 -17.54
N ALA A 120 9.35 -2.65 -16.23
CA ALA A 120 8.17 -2.82 -15.40
C ALA A 120 7.54 -1.46 -15.12
N GLU A 121 6.25 -1.31 -15.42
CA GLU A 121 5.49 -0.07 -15.18
C GLU A 121 4.42 -0.27 -14.10
N TYR A 122 3.92 -1.50 -13.95
CA TYR A 122 2.99 -1.84 -12.87
C TYR A 122 3.43 -3.09 -12.11
N LYS A 123 2.96 -3.21 -10.87
CA LYS A 123 2.93 -4.48 -10.14
C LYS A 123 1.55 -4.77 -9.58
N SER A 124 1.21 -6.05 -9.58
CA SER A 124 0.12 -6.61 -8.78
C SER A 124 0.68 -7.31 -7.55
N ILE A 125 0.02 -7.18 -6.40
CA ILE A 125 0.32 -7.92 -5.17
C ILE A 125 -0.99 -8.49 -4.65
N LEU A 126 -1.13 -9.82 -4.71
CA LEU A 126 -2.23 -10.55 -4.08
C LEU A 126 -1.74 -11.18 -2.79
N VAL A 127 -2.36 -10.83 -1.67
CA VAL A 127 -2.20 -11.52 -0.38
C VAL A 127 -3.29 -12.60 -0.29
N LYS A 128 -2.93 -13.85 -0.57
CA LYS A 128 -3.87 -14.95 -0.83
C LYS A 128 -4.76 -15.30 0.35
N ASN A 129 -4.23 -15.24 1.57
CA ASN A 129 -4.99 -15.57 2.78
C ASN A 129 -6.13 -14.58 3.09
N THR A 130 -6.04 -13.35 2.60
CA THR A 130 -7.03 -12.28 2.83
C THR A 130 -7.77 -11.90 1.56
N GLY A 131 -7.36 -12.42 0.39
CA GLY A 131 -7.85 -11.96 -0.91
C GLY A 131 -7.47 -10.51 -1.22
N ARG A 132 -6.57 -9.88 -0.46
CA ARG A 132 -6.26 -8.46 -0.68
C ARG A 132 -5.39 -8.29 -1.91
N LEU A 133 -5.91 -7.61 -2.91
CA LEU A 133 -5.22 -7.24 -4.14
C LEU A 133 -4.82 -5.76 -4.09
N LYS A 134 -3.57 -5.47 -4.47
CA LYS A 134 -3.10 -4.12 -4.77
C LYS A 134 -2.53 -4.06 -6.18
N ILE A 135 -2.88 -3.02 -6.93
CA ILE A 135 -2.27 -2.68 -8.21
C ILE A 135 -1.55 -1.35 -8.02
N VAL A 136 -0.26 -1.31 -8.35
CA VAL A 136 0.59 -0.13 -8.19
C VAL A 136 1.23 0.18 -9.53
N ASP A 137 1.02 1.40 -10.00
CA ASP A 137 1.80 2.07 -11.03
C ASP A 137 3.11 2.58 -10.38
N PHE A 138 4.26 2.31 -10.99
CA PHE A 138 5.54 2.76 -10.43
C PHE A 138 5.75 4.27 -10.50
N ASP A 139 5.10 4.96 -11.44
CA ASP A 139 5.15 6.40 -11.58
C ASP A 139 3.93 7.08 -10.91
N GLY A 140 2.76 6.45 -11.02
CA GLY A 140 1.48 6.98 -10.53
C GLY A 140 1.09 6.56 -9.11
N GLY A 141 1.74 5.56 -8.52
CA GLY A 141 1.45 5.05 -7.18
C GLY A 141 0.29 4.04 -7.15
N LEU A 142 -0.50 4.05 -6.07
CA LEU A 142 -1.55 3.04 -5.85
C LEU A 142 -2.76 3.28 -6.77
N VAL A 143 -3.01 2.34 -7.68
CA VAL A 143 -4.13 2.38 -8.64
C VAL A 143 -5.37 1.70 -8.07
N TYR A 144 -5.19 0.56 -7.40
CA TYR A 144 -6.28 -0.22 -6.81
C TYR A 144 -5.85 -0.86 -5.49
N SER A 145 -6.78 -0.94 -4.54
CA SER A 145 -6.62 -1.70 -3.29
C SER A 145 -7.96 -2.20 -2.80
N GLY A 146 -8.20 -3.51 -2.90
CA GLY A 146 -9.46 -4.13 -2.50
C GLY A 146 -9.30 -5.59 -2.08
N ILE A 147 -10.42 -6.20 -1.69
CA ILE A 147 -10.51 -7.64 -1.44
C ILE A 147 -11.17 -8.29 -2.65
N ILE A 148 -10.57 -9.34 -3.18
CA ILE A 148 -11.10 -10.16 -4.28
C ILE A 148 -11.43 -11.57 -3.76
N GLN A 149 -12.37 -12.25 -4.41
CA GLN A 149 -12.83 -13.59 -4.05
C GLN A 149 -12.35 -14.62 -5.06
#